data_AF-A0A522RHB4-F1
#
_entry.id   AF-A0A522RHB4-F1
#
_cell.length_a   1.000
_cell.length_b   1.000
_cell.length_c   1.000
_cell.angle_alpha   90.00
_cell.angle_beta   90.00
_cell.angle_gamma   90.00
#
_symmetry.space_group_name_H-M   'P 1'
#
loop_
_entity.id
_entity.type
_entity.pdbx_description
1 polymer ?
#
loop_
_entity_poly.entity_id
_entity_poly.type
_entity_poly.pdbx_seq_one_letter_code
_entity_poly.pdbx_strand_id
1 'polypeptide(L)'
;MAGTATGSATRRRRTQQLVRLRRQQRLPRVRARGGNLSTALRVGITGIGAWLHGAPDWPSLRGILLGEHDLADDAPAKPVADLLPAAERRRAPDGVRLAAEVARQACAMAGADPTKLPCVFASSHGEVAITDYVCETLVHAPQELSPTKFHNSVLNAPAGYWTIATGCTAASTAVTAYHASFAAGLLEAVAFACAEATPVLFASCDVASTGPLAAMTRTTLAFGVALVLAPEAMTGARLHMALHEGAADDLASAALALRHVAGDNPANAHALALLSTLAHTRPARLRLPLSSGLSLDMEITP
;
A
#
# COMPACT_ATOMS: atom_id res chain seq x y z
N MET A 1 -15.76 -59.17 -14.95
CA MET A 1 -15.39 -58.53 -13.67
C MET A 1 -14.01 -57.91 -13.85
N ALA A 2 -13.95 -56.60 -14.10
CA ALA A 2 -13.67 -55.55 -13.09
C ALA A 2 -12.19 -55.61 -12.63
N GLY A 3 -11.37 -54.55 -12.69
CA GLY A 3 -11.59 -53.16 -13.05
C GLY A 3 -10.26 -52.46 -13.36
N THR A 4 -10.39 -51.37 -14.11
CA THR A 4 -9.35 -50.45 -14.60
C THR A 4 -8.67 -49.68 -13.47
N ALA A 5 -7.35 -49.55 -13.56
CA ALA A 5 -6.53 -48.67 -12.73
C ALA A 5 -6.91 -47.20 -12.95
N THR A 6 -7.40 -46.53 -11.91
CA THR A 6 -7.58 -45.08 -11.89
C THR A 6 -6.38 -44.41 -11.25
N GLY A 7 -5.65 -43.64 -12.04
CA GLY A 7 -4.57 -42.76 -11.59
C GLY A 7 -5.08 -41.74 -10.58
N SER A 8 -4.38 -41.64 -9.46
CA SER A 8 -4.55 -40.60 -8.44
C SER A 8 -4.06 -39.26 -9.01
N ALA A 9 -4.97 -38.46 -9.57
CA ALA A 9 -4.73 -37.06 -9.87
C ALA A 9 -4.77 -36.26 -8.56
N THR A 10 -3.60 -35.91 -8.03
CA THR A 10 -3.44 -35.00 -6.88
C THR A 10 -3.96 -33.63 -7.27
N ARG A 11 -5.22 -33.34 -6.90
CA ARG A 11 -5.89 -32.06 -7.14
C ARG A 11 -5.18 -30.98 -6.31
N ARG A 12 -4.30 -30.19 -6.94
CA ARG A 12 -3.70 -28.99 -6.32
C ARG A 12 -4.83 -28.13 -5.73
N ARG A 13 -4.88 -28.00 -4.41
CA ARG A 13 -5.80 -27.08 -3.72
C ARG A 13 -5.41 -25.66 -4.15
N ARG A 14 -6.22 -25.04 -5.01
CA ARG A 14 -6.11 -23.61 -5.29
C ARG A 14 -6.49 -22.85 -4.03
N THR A 15 -5.64 -21.96 -3.55
CA THR A 15 -5.96 -21.00 -2.49
C THR A 15 -7.14 -20.16 -2.96
N GLN A 16 -8.31 -20.33 -2.35
CA GLN A 16 -9.48 -19.50 -2.64
C GLN A 16 -9.46 -18.31 -1.70
N GLN A 17 -9.14 -17.13 -2.22
CA GLN A 17 -9.31 -15.87 -1.49
C GLN A 17 -10.73 -15.36 -1.75
N LEU A 18 -11.51 -15.19 -0.68
CA LEU A 18 -12.84 -14.61 -0.77
C LEU A 18 -12.70 -13.08 -0.89
N VAL A 19 -12.69 -12.58 -2.11
CA VAL A 19 -12.76 -11.13 -2.38
C VAL A 19 -14.22 -10.70 -2.27
N ARG A 20 -14.54 -9.85 -1.28
CA ARG A 20 -15.89 -9.30 -1.12
C ARG A 20 -16.05 -8.08 -2.04
N LEU A 21 -16.44 -8.34 -3.29
CA LEU A 21 -16.79 -7.29 -4.24
C LEU A 21 -18.11 -6.62 -3.84
N ARG A 22 -18.13 -5.29 -3.70
CA ARG A 22 -19.35 -4.50 -3.47
C ARG A 22 -20.28 -4.62 -4.69
N ARG A 23 -21.60 -4.45 -4.51
CA ARG A 23 -22.60 -4.59 -5.60
C ARG A 23 -22.27 -3.73 -6.83
N GLN A 24 -21.68 -2.55 -6.65
CA GLN A 24 -21.25 -1.65 -7.73
C GLN A 24 -20.03 -2.18 -8.50
N GLN A 25 -19.07 -2.84 -7.83
CA GLN A 25 -17.95 -3.55 -8.46
C GLN A 25 -18.40 -4.81 -9.26
N ARG A 26 -19.66 -5.23 -9.11
CA ARG A 26 -20.29 -6.31 -9.88
C ARG A 26 -21.18 -5.80 -11.03
N LEU A 27 -21.32 -4.49 -11.21
CA LEU A 27 -22.17 -3.94 -12.26
C LEU A 27 -21.60 -4.28 -13.66
N PRO A 28 -22.41 -4.71 -14.63
CA PRO A 28 -21.94 -5.20 -15.94
C PRO A 28 -21.28 -4.16 -16.86
N ARG A 29 -20.88 -2.98 -16.36
CA ARG A 29 -20.16 -1.99 -17.18
C ARG A 29 -18.72 -2.42 -17.53
N VAL A 30 -18.27 -3.56 -16.97
CA VAL A 30 -16.95 -4.14 -17.19
C VAL A 30 -17.06 -5.53 -17.83
N ARG A 31 -17.73 -5.62 -18.98
CA ARG A 31 -17.60 -6.74 -19.91
C ARG A 31 -17.53 -6.18 -21.32
N ALA A 32 -16.32 -6.00 -21.84
CA ALA A 32 -16.15 -6.00 -23.29
C ALA A 32 -16.72 -7.33 -23.80
N ARG A 33 -17.82 -7.27 -24.55
CA ARG A 33 -18.35 -8.43 -25.27
C ARG A 33 -17.34 -8.78 -26.36
N GLY A 34 -16.55 -9.83 -26.12
CA GLY A 34 -15.56 -10.35 -27.07
C GLY A 34 -14.17 -10.36 -26.43
N GLY A 35 -13.46 -11.48 -26.54
CA GLY A 35 -12.25 -11.80 -25.77
C GLY A 35 -11.18 -10.70 -25.75
N ASN A 36 -11.05 -10.04 -24.60
CA ASN A 36 -9.81 -9.58 -23.99
C ASN A 36 -10.15 -9.00 -22.61
N LEU A 37 -9.44 -9.39 -21.56
CA LEU A 37 -9.55 -8.87 -20.19
C LEU A 37 -9.10 -7.40 -20.04
N SER A 38 -8.94 -6.66 -21.15
CA SER A 38 -8.48 -5.28 -21.15
C SER A 38 -9.62 -4.33 -20.77
N THR A 39 -9.93 -4.29 -19.48
CA THR A 39 -10.57 -3.09 -18.90
C THR A 39 -9.44 -2.24 -18.38
N ALA A 40 -8.85 -1.48 -19.29
CA ALA A 40 -7.84 -0.48 -19.00
C ALA A 40 -8.32 0.45 -17.87
N LEU A 41 -7.71 0.33 -16.70
CA LEU A 41 -7.93 1.22 -15.56
C LEU A 41 -7.08 2.47 -15.78
N ARG A 42 -7.68 3.66 -15.67
CA ARG A 42 -7.00 4.93 -15.94
C ARG A 42 -7.27 5.92 -14.82
N VAL A 43 -6.21 6.46 -14.25
CA VAL A 43 -6.25 7.53 -13.25
C VAL A 43 -5.04 8.44 -13.43
N GLY A 44 -5.12 9.68 -12.97
CA GLY A 44 -3.95 10.50 -12.70
C GLY A 44 -3.59 10.51 -11.22
N ILE A 45 -2.31 10.79 -10.95
CA ILE A 45 -1.76 11.01 -9.63
C ILE A 45 -1.69 12.52 -9.43
N THR A 46 -2.60 13.05 -8.61
CA THR A 46 -2.67 14.50 -8.34
C THR A 46 -1.88 14.92 -7.10
N GLY A 47 -1.53 13.97 -6.24
CA GLY A 47 -0.70 14.23 -5.06
C GLY A 47 0.09 13.01 -4.63
N ILE A 48 1.27 13.26 -4.09
CA ILE A 48 2.23 12.24 -3.61
C ILE A 48 2.68 12.65 -2.21
N GLY A 49 2.63 11.70 -1.29
CA GLY A 49 3.29 11.78 0.00
C GLY A 49 4.28 10.63 0.13
N ALA A 50 5.41 10.88 0.75
CA ALA A 50 6.43 9.86 0.95
C ALA A 50 7.21 10.12 2.22
N TRP A 51 7.64 9.06 2.89
CA TRP A 51 8.44 9.19 4.10
C TRP A 51 9.37 7.98 4.21
N LEU A 52 10.66 8.26 4.42
CA LEU A 52 11.66 7.32 4.91
C LEU A 52 12.67 8.08 5.77
N HIS A 53 13.47 7.37 6.55
CA HIS A 53 14.50 8.03 7.36
C HIS A 53 15.53 8.72 6.45
N GLY A 54 15.71 10.03 6.61
CA GLY A 54 16.52 10.87 5.72
C GLY A 54 15.75 11.58 4.59
N ALA A 55 14.47 11.27 4.39
CA ALA A 55 13.60 11.95 3.42
C ALA A 55 12.16 12.06 3.97
N PRO A 56 11.82 13.16 4.65
CA PRO A 56 10.56 13.29 5.39
C PRO A 56 9.35 13.60 4.50
N ASP A 57 9.55 13.95 3.23
CA ASP A 57 8.50 14.28 2.29
C ASP A 57 8.84 13.89 0.84
N TRP A 58 7.86 14.03 -0.06
CA TRP A 58 8.04 13.75 -1.49
C TRP A 58 9.07 14.65 -2.17
N PRO A 59 9.08 16.00 -1.99
CA PRO A 59 10.14 16.84 -2.54
C PRO A 59 11.56 16.40 -2.18
N SER A 60 11.84 16.11 -0.90
CA SER A 60 13.14 15.59 -0.46
C SER A 60 13.47 14.25 -1.13
N LEU A 61 12.54 13.29 -1.08
CA LEU A 61 12.76 11.97 -1.68
C LEU A 61 12.99 12.06 -3.19
N ARG A 62 12.25 12.94 -3.88
CA ARG A 62 12.40 13.16 -5.32
C ARG A 62 13.79 13.67 -5.65
N GLY A 63 14.32 14.66 -4.91
CA GLY A 63 15.67 15.17 -5.12
C GLY A 63 16.73 14.07 -4.95
N ILE A 64 16.58 13.21 -3.94
CA ILE A 64 17.50 12.08 -3.71
C ILE A 64 17.40 11.05 -4.84
N LEU A 65 16.18 10.73 -5.31
CA LEU A 65 15.96 9.81 -6.43
C LEU A 65 16.53 10.34 -7.76
N LEU A 66 16.66 11.66 -7.90
CA LEU A 66 17.28 12.33 -9.04
C LEU A 66 18.80 12.49 -8.87
N GLY A 67 19.36 12.14 -7.71
CA GLY A 67 20.77 12.33 -7.38
C GLY A 67 21.17 13.79 -7.11
N GLU A 68 20.19 14.65 -6.78
CA GLU A 68 20.42 16.06 -6.47
C GLU A 68 20.96 16.25 -5.05
N HIS A 69 20.54 15.39 -4.12
CA HIS A 69 20.91 15.43 -2.69
C HIS A 69 21.08 14.01 -2.12
N ASP A 70 21.85 13.90 -1.04
CA ASP A 70 21.93 12.68 -0.25
C ASP A 70 20.82 12.64 0.83
N LEU A 71 20.66 11.49 1.49
CA LEU A 71 19.79 11.37 2.66
C LEU A 71 20.26 12.33 3.76
N ALA A 72 19.32 13.04 4.38
CA ALA A 72 19.64 13.97 5.44
C ALA A 72 19.86 13.26 6.79
N ASP A 73 21.09 13.32 7.31
CA ASP A 73 21.47 12.71 8.60
C ASP A 73 20.73 13.34 9.80
N ASP A 74 20.30 14.59 9.69
CA ASP A 74 19.57 15.34 10.73
C ASP A 74 18.03 15.24 10.59
N ALA A 75 17.54 14.42 9.66
CA ALA A 75 16.11 14.23 9.45
C ALA A 75 15.44 13.61 10.70
N PRO A 76 14.16 13.95 10.96
CA PRO A 76 13.41 13.37 12.07
C PRO A 76 13.41 11.84 12.03
N ALA A 77 13.76 11.22 13.17
CA ALA A 77 13.75 9.76 13.31
C ALA A 77 12.34 9.15 13.22
N LYS A 78 11.29 9.96 13.39
CA LYS A 78 9.89 9.53 13.36
C LYS A 78 9.00 10.54 12.60
N PRO A 79 7.93 10.09 11.94
CA PRO A 79 6.96 10.98 11.30
C PRO A 79 6.25 11.84 12.35
N VAL A 80 6.04 13.12 12.04
CA VAL A 80 5.45 14.09 12.98
C VAL A 80 3.99 13.76 13.27
N ALA A 81 3.21 13.46 12.22
CA ALA A 81 1.80 13.06 12.30
C ALA A 81 0.91 14.09 13.04
N ASP A 82 1.16 15.38 12.85
CA ASP A 82 0.41 16.48 13.49
C ASP A 82 -1.08 16.53 13.12
N LEU A 83 -1.49 15.83 12.05
CA LEU A 83 -2.90 15.64 11.71
C LEU A 83 -3.67 14.91 12.82
N LEU A 84 -3.01 13.99 13.53
CA LEU A 84 -3.64 13.24 14.60
C LEU A 84 -3.81 14.14 15.84
N PRO A 85 -5.02 14.22 16.44
CA PRO A 85 -5.18 14.97 17.68
C PRO A 85 -4.28 14.39 18.78
N ALA A 86 -3.89 15.24 19.75
CA ALA A 86 -2.80 14.92 20.67
C ALA A 86 -3.02 13.62 21.48
N ALA A 87 -4.27 13.29 21.83
CA ALA A 87 -4.59 12.08 22.59
C ALA A 87 -4.42 10.82 21.73
N GLU A 88 -4.95 10.84 20.51
CA GLU A 88 -4.86 9.79 19.51
C GLU A 88 -3.41 9.59 19.10
N ARG A 89 -2.69 10.67 18.82
CA ARG A 89 -1.26 10.64 18.44
C ARG A 89 -0.38 9.98 19.50
N ARG A 90 -0.66 10.19 20.79
CA ARG A 90 0.07 9.54 21.89
C ARG A 90 -0.15 8.03 21.97
N ARG A 91 -1.28 7.55 21.46
CA ARG A 91 -1.67 6.12 21.45
C ARG A 91 -1.40 5.46 20.11
N ALA A 92 -1.17 6.24 19.06
CA ALA A 92 -0.97 5.78 17.70
C ALA A 92 0.36 5.01 17.58
N PRO A 93 0.32 3.77 17.04
CA PRO A 93 1.52 3.04 16.66
C PRO A 93 2.34 3.78 15.60
N ASP A 94 3.60 3.38 15.43
CA ASP A 94 4.49 4.03 14.46
C ASP A 94 3.98 3.87 13.01
N GLY A 95 3.37 2.73 12.65
CA GLY A 95 2.77 2.55 11.31
C GLY A 95 1.55 3.43 11.08
N VAL A 96 0.71 3.64 12.10
CA VAL A 96 -0.41 4.60 12.05
C VAL A 96 0.09 6.03 11.86
N ARG A 97 1.12 6.45 12.60
CA ARG A 97 1.70 7.79 12.47
C ARG A 97 2.30 8.01 11.09
N LEU A 98 3.01 7.02 10.58
CA LEU A 98 3.59 7.03 9.24
C LEU A 98 2.49 7.17 8.17
N ALA A 99 1.45 6.34 8.24
CA ALA A 99 0.33 6.38 7.31
C ALA A 99 -0.42 7.70 7.32
N ALA A 100 -0.69 8.26 8.51
CA ALA A 100 -1.33 9.57 8.63
C ALA A 100 -0.47 10.69 8.04
N GLU A 101 0.85 10.64 8.23
CA GLU A 101 1.78 11.63 7.71
C GLU A 101 1.85 11.63 6.18
N VAL A 102 2.09 10.47 5.57
CA VAL A 102 2.18 10.40 4.09
C VAL A 102 0.84 10.70 3.43
N ALA A 103 -0.27 10.28 4.03
CA ALA A 103 -1.61 10.61 3.54
C ALA A 103 -1.88 12.12 3.58
N ARG A 104 -1.50 12.79 4.68
CA ARG A 104 -1.60 14.25 4.83
C ARG A 104 -0.81 14.97 3.73
N GLN A 105 0.43 14.53 3.46
CA GLN A 105 1.28 15.09 2.41
C GLN A 105 0.64 14.93 1.02
N ALA A 106 0.13 13.73 0.70
CA ALA A 106 -0.51 13.47 -0.60
C ALA A 106 -1.76 14.34 -0.80
N CYS A 107 -2.63 14.45 0.22
CA CYS A 107 -3.80 15.32 0.17
C CYS A 107 -3.40 16.79 0.01
N ALA A 108 -2.39 17.26 0.74
CA ALA A 108 -1.90 18.63 0.65
C ALA A 108 -1.36 18.94 -0.76
N MET A 109 -0.54 18.07 -1.33
CA MET A 109 -0.01 18.23 -2.69
C MET A 109 -1.13 18.25 -3.75
N ALA A 110 -2.17 17.42 -3.56
CA ALA A 110 -3.32 17.40 -4.46
C ALA A 110 -4.30 18.57 -4.29
N GLY A 111 -4.16 19.38 -3.22
CA GLY A 111 -5.20 20.33 -2.82
C GLY A 111 -6.54 19.65 -2.50
N ALA A 112 -6.51 18.38 -2.12
CA ALA A 112 -7.70 17.58 -1.91
C ALA A 112 -8.21 17.70 -0.46
N ASP A 113 -9.53 17.76 -0.30
CA ASP A 113 -10.19 17.80 1.01
C ASP A 113 -10.16 16.40 1.66
N PRO A 114 -9.36 16.18 2.72
CA PRO A 114 -9.21 14.85 3.33
C PRO A 114 -10.51 14.35 3.98
N THR A 115 -11.49 15.22 4.24
CA THR A 115 -12.78 14.85 4.83
C THR A 115 -13.72 14.13 3.86
N LYS A 116 -13.39 14.13 2.56
CA LYS A 116 -14.26 13.64 1.47
C LYS A 116 -13.69 12.45 0.70
N LEU A 117 -12.42 12.11 0.88
CA LEU A 117 -11.76 11.08 0.09
C LEU A 117 -12.06 9.68 0.63
N PRO A 118 -12.65 8.78 -0.17
CA PRO A 118 -12.51 7.35 0.07
C PRO A 118 -11.02 7.01 0.18
N CYS A 119 -10.68 6.07 1.06
CA CYS A 119 -9.29 5.74 1.34
C CYS A 119 -9.02 4.23 1.34
N VAL A 120 -7.84 3.87 0.85
CA VAL A 120 -7.30 2.51 0.87
C VAL A 120 -5.95 2.56 1.56
N PHE A 121 -5.83 1.86 2.69
CA PHE A 121 -4.57 1.68 3.39
C PHE A 121 -4.05 0.26 3.14
N ALA A 122 -2.75 0.12 2.88
CA ALA A 122 -2.11 -1.16 2.66
C ALA A 122 -0.88 -1.34 3.55
N SER A 123 -0.66 -2.58 3.99
CA SER A 123 0.55 -2.96 4.71
C SER A 123 0.80 -4.46 4.50
N SER A 124 2.08 -4.83 4.48
CA SER A 124 2.51 -6.22 4.32
C SER A 124 2.13 -7.07 5.52
N HIS A 125 2.23 -6.51 6.73
CA HIS A 125 2.02 -7.26 7.98
C HIS A 125 1.20 -6.51 9.05
N GLY A 126 0.88 -5.24 8.84
CA GLY A 126 0.26 -4.39 9.87
C GLY A 126 1.23 -4.07 11.01
N GLU A 127 0.69 -3.94 12.23
CA GLU A 127 1.46 -3.60 13.42
C GLU A 127 2.08 -4.84 14.07
N VAL A 128 3.20 -5.30 13.51
CA VAL A 128 3.87 -6.54 13.93
C VAL A 128 4.38 -6.48 15.36
N ALA A 129 4.97 -5.36 15.78
CA ALA A 129 5.44 -5.18 17.16
C ALA A 129 4.29 -5.25 18.19
N ILE A 130 3.08 -4.83 17.80
CA ILE A 130 1.90 -4.95 18.64
C ILE A 130 1.42 -6.40 18.69
N THR A 131 1.43 -7.08 17.54
CA THR A 131 1.10 -8.52 17.48
C THR A 131 2.02 -9.35 18.36
N ASP A 132 3.33 -9.06 18.32
CA ASP A 132 4.34 -9.70 19.17
C ASP A 132 4.03 -9.50 20.67
N TYR A 133 3.79 -8.25 21.07
CA TYR A 133 3.37 -7.92 22.44
C TYR A 133 2.09 -8.66 22.87
N VAL A 134 1.08 -8.75 21.99
CA VAL A 134 -0.19 -9.42 22.31
C VAL A 134 0.08 -10.91 22.55
N CYS A 135 0.86 -11.56 21.68
CA CYS A 135 1.22 -12.97 21.83
C CYS A 135 2.02 -13.22 23.12
N GLU A 136 3.06 -12.42 23.38
CA GLU A 136 3.89 -12.53 24.59
C GLU A 136 3.04 -12.35 25.87
N THR A 137 2.18 -11.34 25.89
CA THR A 137 1.31 -11.07 27.05
C THR A 137 0.33 -12.21 27.29
N LEU A 138 -0.25 -12.80 26.24
CA LEU A 138 -1.18 -13.92 26.39
C LEU A 138 -0.51 -15.19 26.95
N VAL A 139 0.78 -15.40 26.64
CA VAL A 139 1.56 -16.53 27.17
C VAL A 139 1.90 -16.33 28.64
N HIS A 140 2.32 -15.13 29.05
CA HIS A 140 2.88 -14.89 30.37
C HIS A 140 1.88 -14.32 31.39
N ALA A 141 1.00 -13.40 30.97
CA ALA A 141 0.10 -12.66 31.84
C ALA A 141 -1.19 -12.24 31.09
N PRO A 142 -2.08 -13.18 30.71
CA PRO A 142 -3.21 -12.88 29.83
C PRO A 142 -4.20 -11.84 30.38
N GLN A 143 -4.27 -11.66 31.70
CA GLN A 143 -5.12 -10.64 32.35
C GLN A 143 -4.54 -9.21 32.25
N GLU A 144 -3.28 -9.07 31.83
CA GLU A 144 -2.58 -7.78 31.71
C GLU A 144 -2.58 -7.23 30.28
N LEU A 145 -3.35 -7.86 29.37
CA LEU A 145 -3.44 -7.42 27.98
C LEU A 145 -3.99 -5.99 27.89
N SER A 146 -3.17 -5.06 27.39
CA SER A 146 -3.58 -3.68 27.21
C SER A 146 -4.70 -3.55 26.17
N PRO A 147 -5.88 -2.99 26.52
CA PRO A 147 -6.93 -2.70 25.54
C PRO A 147 -6.45 -1.72 24.45
N THR A 148 -5.54 -0.82 24.81
CA THR A 148 -4.96 0.15 23.87
C THR A 148 -4.09 -0.52 22.81
N LYS A 149 -3.25 -1.48 23.20
CA LYS A 149 -2.44 -2.21 22.23
C LYS A 149 -3.30 -3.19 21.43
N PHE A 150 -4.26 -3.85 22.08
CA PHE A 150 -5.14 -4.80 21.38
C PHE A 150 -5.93 -4.14 20.24
N HIS A 151 -6.57 -2.99 20.44
CA HIS A 151 -7.31 -2.34 19.34
C HIS A 151 -6.41 -1.82 18.21
N ASN A 152 -5.12 -1.63 18.48
CA ASN A 152 -4.13 -1.23 17.48
C ASN A 152 -3.49 -2.42 16.75
N SER A 153 -3.84 -3.66 17.10
CA SER A 153 -3.32 -4.87 16.44
C SER A 153 -3.96 -5.15 15.08
N VAL A 154 -5.11 -4.51 14.78
CA VAL A 154 -5.85 -4.73 13.54
C VAL A 154 -5.24 -3.97 12.37
N LEU A 155 -5.22 -4.59 11.18
CA LEU A 155 -4.66 -4.00 9.96
C LEU A 155 -5.30 -2.65 9.59
N ASN A 156 -6.57 -2.44 9.94
CA ASN A 156 -7.31 -1.23 9.63
C ASN A 156 -7.12 -0.10 10.65
N ALA A 157 -6.23 -0.24 11.64
CA ALA A 157 -5.95 0.85 12.59
C ALA A 157 -5.55 2.15 11.88
N PRO A 158 -4.65 2.18 10.87
CA PRO A 158 -4.35 3.41 10.12
C PRO A 158 -5.58 4.08 9.52
N ALA A 159 -6.48 3.30 8.92
CA ALA A 159 -7.72 3.81 8.34
C ALA A 159 -8.65 4.41 9.41
N GLY A 160 -8.79 3.75 10.57
CA GLY A 160 -9.60 4.24 11.67
C GLY A 160 -9.07 5.55 12.28
N TYR A 161 -7.75 5.64 12.49
CA TYR A 161 -7.14 6.87 12.98
C TYR A 161 -7.26 8.01 11.96
N TRP A 162 -7.09 7.71 10.67
CA TRP A 162 -7.27 8.69 9.61
C TRP A 162 -8.68 9.27 9.59
N THR A 163 -9.71 8.41 9.62
CA THR A 163 -11.11 8.88 9.58
C THR A 163 -11.51 9.64 10.83
N ILE A 164 -11.02 9.25 12.01
CA ILE A 164 -11.22 10.01 13.25
C ILE A 164 -10.55 11.39 13.16
N ALA A 165 -9.30 11.45 12.72
CA ALA A 165 -8.53 12.69 12.67
C ALA A 165 -9.07 13.68 11.63
N THR A 166 -9.57 13.18 10.50
CA THR A 166 -10.08 14.00 9.40
C THR A 166 -11.59 14.22 9.44
N GLY A 167 -12.33 13.45 10.25
CA GLY A 167 -13.78 13.41 10.20
C GLY A 167 -14.34 12.78 8.92
N CYS A 168 -13.51 12.08 8.13
CA CYS A 168 -13.92 11.48 6.88
C CYS A 168 -14.89 10.31 7.12
N THR A 169 -16.08 10.39 6.52
CA THR A 169 -17.12 9.34 6.56
C THR A 169 -17.26 8.56 5.26
N ALA A 170 -16.39 8.84 4.27
CA ALA A 170 -16.32 8.10 3.02
C ALA A 170 -15.83 6.66 3.24
N ALA A 171 -15.91 5.84 2.19
CA ALA A 171 -15.49 4.44 2.28
C ALA A 171 -14.00 4.29 2.61
N SER A 172 -13.67 3.48 3.60
CA SER A 172 -12.29 3.10 3.94
C SER A 172 -12.07 1.60 3.82
N THR A 173 -10.95 1.18 3.21
CA THR A 173 -10.53 -0.22 3.09
C THR A 173 -9.10 -0.39 3.60
N ALA A 174 -8.80 -1.54 4.23
CA ALA A 174 -7.44 -1.96 4.57
C ALA A 174 -7.08 -3.24 3.79
N VAL A 175 -5.91 -3.26 3.15
CA VAL A 175 -5.47 -4.33 2.24
C VAL A 175 -4.14 -4.91 2.73
N THR A 176 -4.06 -6.25 2.74
CA THR A 176 -2.79 -6.96 2.86
C THR A 176 -2.74 -8.09 1.84
N ALA A 177 -1.58 -8.22 1.21
CA ALA A 177 -1.25 -9.29 0.28
C ALA A 177 0.23 -9.68 0.43
N TYR A 178 0.75 -9.63 1.67
CA TYR A 178 2.17 -9.89 1.98
C TYR A 178 3.09 -9.03 1.09
N HIS A 179 4.01 -9.63 0.34
CA HIS A 179 4.90 -8.94 -0.60
C HIS A 179 4.19 -8.16 -1.73
N ALA A 180 2.96 -8.53 -2.06
CA ALA A 180 2.16 -7.87 -3.10
C ALA A 180 1.28 -6.73 -2.56
N SER A 181 1.38 -6.37 -1.27
CA SER A 181 0.44 -5.44 -0.61
C SER A 181 0.35 -4.07 -1.29
N PHE A 182 1.49 -3.52 -1.73
CA PHE A 182 1.49 -2.26 -2.48
C PHE A 182 0.70 -2.36 -3.79
N ALA A 183 0.98 -3.38 -4.61
CA ALA A 183 0.32 -3.58 -5.90
C ALA A 183 -1.17 -3.89 -5.75
N ALA A 184 -1.53 -4.72 -4.77
CA ALA A 184 -2.92 -5.05 -4.47
C ALA A 184 -3.71 -3.85 -3.94
N GLY A 185 -3.11 -3.05 -3.04
CA GLY A 185 -3.71 -1.83 -2.54
C GLY A 185 -3.89 -0.77 -3.62
N LEU A 186 -2.89 -0.60 -4.49
CA LEU A 186 -2.97 0.30 -5.64
C LEU A 186 -4.08 -0.13 -6.61
N LEU A 187 -4.18 -1.42 -6.93
CA LEU A 187 -5.25 -1.95 -7.77
C LEU A 187 -6.63 -1.71 -7.15
N GLU A 188 -6.81 -1.94 -5.85
CA GLU A 188 -8.07 -1.68 -5.15
C GLU A 188 -8.44 -0.19 -5.23
N ALA A 189 -7.49 0.71 -4.96
CA ALA A 189 -7.72 2.15 -4.98
C ALA A 189 -8.08 2.66 -6.39
N VAL A 190 -7.37 2.20 -7.42
CA VAL A 190 -7.64 2.57 -8.81
C VAL A 190 -8.97 1.99 -9.28
N ALA A 191 -9.26 0.74 -8.97
CA ALA A 191 -10.55 0.12 -9.29
C ALA A 191 -11.70 0.89 -8.64
N PHE A 192 -11.54 1.33 -7.38
CA PHE A 192 -12.52 2.17 -6.70
C PHE A 192 -12.69 3.53 -7.39
N ALA A 193 -11.57 4.23 -7.66
CA ALA A 193 -11.58 5.54 -8.29
C ALA A 193 -12.29 5.53 -9.66
N CYS A 194 -12.01 4.51 -10.48
CA CYS A 194 -12.67 4.33 -11.78
C CYS A 194 -14.14 3.93 -11.64
N ALA A 195 -14.48 3.04 -10.69
CA ALA A 195 -15.85 2.54 -10.54
C ALA A 195 -16.82 3.61 -9.99
N GLU A 196 -16.35 4.43 -9.05
CA GLU A 196 -17.15 5.49 -8.41
C GLU A 196 -16.90 6.87 -9.03
N ALA A 197 -16.05 6.97 -10.06
CA ALA A 197 -15.68 8.21 -10.73
C ALA A 197 -15.30 9.33 -9.74
N THR A 198 -14.51 9.00 -8.72
CA THR A 198 -14.16 9.90 -7.63
C THR A 198 -12.68 9.77 -7.25
N PRO A 199 -12.00 10.84 -6.80
CA PRO A 199 -10.65 10.74 -6.28
C PRO A 199 -10.56 9.84 -5.04
N VAL A 200 -9.49 9.06 -4.94
CA VAL A 200 -9.25 8.11 -3.84
C VAL A 200 -7.85 8.34 -3.26
N LEU A 201 -7.76 8.35 -1.93
CA LEU A 201 -6.48 8.31 -1.23
C LEU A 201 -6.00 6.85 -1.13
N PHE A 202 -4.81 6.56 -1.61
CA PHE A 202 -4.12 5.30 -1.36
C PHE A 202 -2.89 5.56 -0.50
N ALA A 203 -2.69 4.78 0.56
CA ALA A 203 -1.47 4.82 1.36
C ALA A 203 -0.95 3.40 1.60
N SER A 204 0.35 3.20 1.46
CA SER A 204 1.05 1.94 1.77
C SER A 204 2.18 2.22 2.73
N CYS A 205 2.17 1.57 3.89
CA CYS A 205 3.13 1.82 4.95
C CYS A 205 3.52 0.52 5.64
N ASP A 206 4.81 0.39 5.93
CA ASP A 206 5.35 -0.70 6.73
C ASP A 206 6.44 -0.14 7.65
N VAL A 207 6.49 -0.64 8.89
CA VAL A 207 7.47 -0.23 9.91
C VAL A 207 8.30 -1.43 10.36
N ALA A 208 9.49 -1.13 10.90
CA ALA A 208 10.39 -2.15 11.41
C ALA A 208 9.70 -3.06 12.42
N SER A 209 9.86 -4.37 12.25
CA SER A 209 9.37 -5.36 13.20
C SER A 209 10.37 -5.61 14.32
N THR A 210 9.89 -6.09 15.47
CA THR A 210 10.71 -6.47 16.62
C THR A 210 10.36 -7.88 17.09
N GLY A 211 11.21 -8.45 17.94
CA GLY A 211 10.94 -9.75 18.56
C GLY A 211 11.00 -10.93 17.57
N PRO A 212 10.48 -12.10 17.97
CA PRO A 212 10.47 -13.32 17.15
C PRO A 212 9.85 -13.15 15.76
N LEU A 213 8.81 -12.33 15.63
CA LEU A 213 8.15 -12.08 14.35
C LEU A 213 9.04 -11.35 13.34
N ALA A 214 10.07 -10.62 13.80
CA ALA A 214 11.02 -9.96 12.91
C ALA A 214 11.73 -10.96 11.97
N ALA A 215 11.94 -12.21 12.39
CA ALA A 215 12.55 -13.25 11.56
C ALA A 215 11.65 -13.69 10.38
N MET A 216 10.35 -13.39 10.43
CA MET A 216 9.38 -13.70 9.38
C MET A 216 9.11 -12.50 8.47
N THR A 217 9.43 -11.29 8.93
CA THR A 217 9.25 -10.07 8.16
C THR A 217 10.53 -9.66 7.45
N ARG A 218 10.40 -9.03 6.29
CA ARG A 218 11.53 -8.39 5.61
C ARG A 218 11.61 -6.89 5.88
N THR A 219 10.74 -6.37 6.74
CA THR A 219 10.62 -4.94 7.02
C THR A 219 11.56 -4.54 8.15
N THR A 220 12.69 -3.94 7.80
CA THR A 220 13.73 -3.53 8.76
C THR A 220 13.69 -2.04 9.12
N LEU A 221 13.03 -1.23 8.30
CA LEU A 221 12.94 0.22 8.44
C LEU A 221 11.53 0.70 8.11
N ALA A 222 11.20 1.89 8.59
CA ALA A 222 9.94 2.55 8.29
C ALA A 222 9.98 3.19 6.89
N PHE A 223 9.00 2.85 6.07
CA PHE A 223 8.80 3.42 4.74
C PHE A 223 7.31 3.57 4.46
N GLY A 224 6.91 4.76 4.03
CA GLY A 224 5.53 5.09 3.71
C GLY A 224 5.43 5.83 2.39
N VAL A 225 4.37 5.55 1.65
CA VAL A 225 3.96 6.30 0.46
C VAL A 225 2.46 6.48 0.47
N ALA A 226 1.99 7.61 -0.04
CA ALA A 226 0.59 7.82 -0.37
C ALA A 226 0.43 8.54 -1.70
N LEU A 227 -0.69 8.25 -2.37
CA LEU A 227 -1.07 8.81 -3.66
C LEU A 227 -2.53 9.28 -3.57
N VAL A 228 -2.83 10.45 -4.14
CA VAL A 228 -4.22 10.81 -4.49
C VAL A 228 -4.43 10.46 -5.96
N LEU A 229 -5.36 9.54 -6.19
CA LEU A 229 -5.65 8.94 -7.50
C LEU A 229 -6.98 9.49 -8.00
N ALA A 230 -6.98 10.22 -9.12
CA ALA A 230 -8.17 10.85 -9.67
C ALA A 230 -8.47 10.34 -11.09
N PRO A 231 -9.72 9.92 -11.41
CA PRO A 231 -10.04 9.34 -12.72
C PRO A 231 -9.92 10.32 -13.90
N GLU A 232 -10.11 11.61 -13.66
CA GLU A 232 -10.09 12.67 -14.69
C GLU A 232 -9.07 13.77 -14.37
N ALA A 233 -7.86 13.38 -13.95
CA ALA A 233 -6.83 14.36 -13.63
C ALA A 233 -6.31 15.08 -14.89
N MET A 234 -6.37 16.41 -14.87
CA MET A 234 -5.78 17.27 -15.91
C MET A 234 -4.29 17.53 -15.70
N THR A 235 -3.80 17.32 -14.47
CA THR A 235 -2.42 17.58 -14.03
C THR A 235 -1.83 16.37 -13.33
N GLY A 236 -0.49 16.28 -13.34
CA GLY A 236 0.24 15.17 -12.75
C GLY A 236 0.34 13.95 -13.67
N ALA A 237 1.11 12.96 -13.22
CA ALA A 237 1.36 11.74 -13.99
C ALA A 237 0.08 10.90 -14.13
N ARG A 238 -0.11 10.25 -15.27
CA ARG A 238 -1.21 9.33 -15.55
C ARG A 238 -0.74 7.89 -15.49
N LEU A 239 -1.56 7.06 -14.86
CA LEU A 239 -1.42 5.61 -14.82
C LEU A 239 -2.45 4.98 -15.72
N HIS A 240 -1.99 4.13 -16.63
CA HIS A 240 -2.81 3.23 -17.41
C HIS A 240 -2.47 1.80 -17.03
N MET A 241 -3.42 1.11 -16.41
CA MET A 241 -3.17 -0.15 -15.72
C MET A 241 -4.01 -1.29 -16.31
N ALA A 242 -3.39 -2.45 -16.42
CA ALA A 242 -4.04 -3.67 -16.89
C ALA A 242 -3.55 -4.88 -16.09
N LEU A 243 -4.43 -5.87 -15.95
CA LEU A 243 -4.03 -7.16 -15.42
C LEU A 243 -3.34 -7.97 -16.51
N HIS A 244 -2.22 -8.59 -16.15
CA HIS A 244 -1.46 -9.46 -17.03
C HIS A 244 -1.28 -10.84 -16.41
N GLU A 245 -1.63 -11.88 -17.17
CA GLU A 245 -1.34 -13.27 -16.78
C GLU A 245 0.16 -13.52 -16.97
N GLY A 246 0.83 -13.90 -15.88
CA GLY A 246 2.27 -14.06 -15.84
C GLY A 246 2.89 -13.46 -14.59
N ALA A 247 4.04 -14.02 -14.19
CA ALA A 247 4.86 -13.44 -13.14
C ALA A 247 5.39 -12.08 -13.59
N ALA A 248 5.48 -11.14 -12.64
CA ALA A 248 6.30 -9.96 -12.82
C ALA A 248 7.78 -10.37 -12.70
N ASP A 249 8.65 -9.65 -13.39
CA ASP A 249 10.09 -9.74 -13.10
C ASP A 249 10.32 -9.30 -11.65
N ASP A 250 11.30 -9.93 -11.00
CA ASP A 250 11.60 -9.63 -9.62
C ASP A 250 12.28 -8.25 -9.51
N LEU A 251 11.49 -7.23 -9.19
CA LEU A 251 11.97 -5.89 -8.86
C LEU A 251 12.91 -5.90 -7.64
N ALA A 252 12.92 -6.95 -6.82
CA ALA A 252 13.93 -7.09 -5.75
C ALA A 252 15.35 -7.35 -6.29
N SER A 253 15.48 -7.77 -7.56
CA SER A 253 16.78 -7.95 -8.24
C SER A 253 17.24 -6.70 -9.01
N ALA A 254 16.38 -5.70 -9.18
CA ALA A 254 16.75 -4.43 -9.80
C ALA A 254 17.52 -3.54 -8.81
N ALA A 255 18.58 -2.85 -9.28
CA ALA A 255 19.35 -1.89 -8.50
C ALA A 255 18.52 -0.61 -8.24
N LEU A 256 17.53 -0.72 -7.37
CA LEU A 256 16.68 0.39 -6.98
C LEU A 256 17.42 1.21 -5.92
N ALA A 257 17.80 2.43 -6.28
CA ALA A 257 18.36 3.40 -5.36
C ALA A 257 17.47 3.47 -4.10
N LEU A 258 18.09 3.52 -2.91
CA LEU A 258 17.40 3.57 -1.60
C LEU A 258 16.69 2.29 -1.13
N ARG A 259 16.79 1.14 -1.84
CA ARG A 259 16.14 -0.12 -1.40
C ARG A 259 16.48 -0.51 0.05
N HIS A 260 17.75 -0.36 0.42
CA HIS A 260 18.25 -0.65 1.77
C HIS A 260 17.60 0.22 2.85
N VAL A 261 17.41 1.52 2.59
CA VAL A 261 16.76 2.44 3.55
C VAL A 261 15.23 2.40 3.50
N ALA A 262 14.64 1.87 2.43
CA ALA A 262 13.21 1.57 2.34
C ALA A 262 12.82 0.25 3.05
N GLY A 263 13.79 -0.43 3.67
CA GLY A 263 13.53 -1.49 4.66
C GLY A 263 13.30 -2.88 4.09
N ASP A 264 14.05 -3.31 3.07
CA ASP A 264 14.16 -4.68 2.49
C ASP A 264 12.87 -5.48 2.18
N ASN A 265 11.71 -4.85 2.35
CA ASN A 265 10.39 -5.39 2.08
C ASN A 265 10.04 -5.27 0.59
N PRO A 266 9.64 -6.36 -0.10
CA PRO A 266 9.22 -6.31 -1.50
C PRO A 266 8.09 -5.31 -1.79
N ALA A 267 7.12 -5.12 -0.88
CA ALA A 267 6.07 -4.13 -1.08
C ALA A 267 6.63 -2.69 -1.15
N ASN A 268 7.64 -2.39 -0.32
CA ASN A 268 8.32 -1.09 -0.31
C ASN A 268 9.19 -0.92 -1.57
N ALA A 269 9.81 -2.00 -2.08
CA ALA A 269 10.52 -1.97 -3.35
C ALA A 269 9.58 -1.64 -4.53
N HIS A 270 8.36 -2.21 -4.56
CA HIS A 270 7.36 -1.88 -5.58
C HIS A 270 6.93 -0.40 -5.53
N ALA A 271 6.69 0.12 -4.32
CA ALA A 271 6.39 1.53 -4.10
C ALA A 271 7.52 2.44 -4.58
N LEU A 272 8.75 2.13 -4.17
CA LEU A 272 9.94 2.89 -4.53
C LEU A 272 10.23 2.82 -6.04
N ALA A 273 9.93 1.71 -6.72
CA ALA A 273 10.04 1.62 -8.19
C ALA A 273 9.07 2.58 -8.90
N LEU A 274 7.83 2.68 -8.39
CA LEU A 274 6.87 3.68 -8.88
C LEU A 274 7.36 5.10 -8.61
N LEU A 275 7.79 5.42 -7.39
CA LEU A 275 8.28 6.75 -7.03
C LEU A 275 9.52 7.15 -7.85
N SER A 276 10.48 6.25 -8.05
CA SER A 276 11.64 6.48 -8.93
C SER A 276 11.22 6.81 -10.36
N THR A 277 10.18 6.15 -10.87
CA THR A 277 9.64 6.42 -12.20
C THR A 277 8.98 7.81 -12.26
N LEU A 278 8.19 8.16 -11.24
CA LEU A 278 7.52 9.45 -11.14
C LEU A 278 8.49 10.62 -10.96
N ALA A 279 9.61 10.41 -10.24
CA ALA A 279 10.63 11.43 -10.02
C ALA A 279 11.21 11.95 -11.34
N HIS A 280 11.51 11.04 -12.28
CA HIS A 280 12.16 11.32 -13.56
C HIS A 280 11.24 11.91 -14.63
N THR A 281 9.93 12.00 -14.40
CA THR A 281 8.94 12.60 -15.31
C THR A 281 9.12 12.16 -16.77
N ARG A 282 9.30 10.85 -17.00
CA ARG A 282 9.47 10.25 -18.32
C ARG A 282 8.46 9.12 -18.52
N PRO A 283 7.97 8.89 -19.75
CA PRO A 283 7.15 7.73 -20.04
C PRO A 283 7.90 6.45 -19.66
N ALA A 284 7.21 5.56 -18.95
CA ALA A 284 7.79 4.31 -18.48
C ALA A 284 6.72 3.24 -18.34
N ARG A 285 7.16 1.99 -18.27
CA ARG A 285 6.31 0.86 -17.96
C ARG A 285 6.86 0.13 -16.75
N LEU A 286 5.98 -0.18 -15.80
CA LEU A 286 6.27 -0.99 -14.64
C LEU A 286 5.33 -2.19 -14.60
N ARG A 287 5.83 -3.32 -14.13
CA ARG A 287 5.04 -4.52 -13.89
C ARG A 287 5.21 -4.94 -12.43
N LEU A 288 4.14 -4.89 -11.65
CA LEU A 288 4.17 -5.25 -10.23
C LEU A 288 3.51 -6.61 -10.01
N PRO A 289 4.06 -7.50 -9.17
CA PRO A 289 3.45 -8.79 -8.90
C PRO A 289 2.19 -8.64 -8.02
N LEU A 290 1.11 -9.33 -8.41
CA LEU A 290 -0.10 -9.52 -7.59
C LEU A 290 -0.17 -10.94 -7.02
N SER A 291 0.44 -11.92 -7.71
CA SER A 291 0.59 -13.31 -7.28
C SER A 291 1.70 -13.99 -8.09
N SER A 292 1.92 -15.30 -7.91
CA SER A 292 2.89 -16.08 -8.70
C SER A 292 2.54 -16.19 -10.20
N GLY A 293 1.31 -15.85 -10.61
CA GLY A 293 0.86 -15.96 -12.00
C GLY A 293 0.04 -14.77 -12.48
N LEU A 294 0.01 -13.68 -11.71
CA LEU A 294 -0.72 -12.47 -12.05
C LEU A 294 0.12 -11.26 -11.69
N SER A 295 0.18 -10.31 -12.62
CA SER A 295 0.87 -9.04 -12.43
C SER A 295 0.00 -7.87 -12.87
N LEU A 296 0.36 -6.70 -12.38
CA LEU A 296 -0.23 -5.42 -12.68
C LEU A 296 0.72 -4.67 -13.61
N ASP A 297 0.34 -4.60 -14.88
CA ASP A 297 1.04 -3.78 -15.88
C ASP A 297 0.59 -2.34 -15.75
N MET A 298 1.55 -1.42 -15.71
CA MET A 298 1.31 0.00 -15.56
C MET A 298 2.14 0.76 -16.58
N GLU A 299 1.48 1.45 -17.50
CA GLU A 299 2.08 2.50 -18.32
C GLU A 299 1.92 3.83 -17.58
N ILE A 300 3.03 4.55 -17.45
CA ILE A 300 3.13 5.78 -16.69
C ILE A 300 3.53 6.88 -17.66
N THR A 301 2.72 7.93 -17.76
CA THR A 301 3.01 9.11 -18.58
C THR A 301 3.00 10.35 -17.70
N PRO A 302 4.00 11.24 -17.79
CA PRO A 302 4.04 12.48 -17.02
C PRO A 302 2.89 13.45 -17.37
#